data_AF-A0A937A284-F1
#
_entry.id   AF-A0A937A284-F1
#
_cell.length_a   1.000
_cell.length_b   1.000
_cell.length_c   1.000
_cell.angle_alpha   90.00
_cell.angle_beta   90.00
_cell.angle_gamma   90.00
#
_symmetry.space_group_name_H-M   'P 1'
#
loop_
_entity.id
_entity.type
_entity.pdbx_description
1 polymer ?
#
loop_
_entity_poly.entity_id
_entity_poly.type
_entity_poly.pdbx_seq_one_letter_code
_entity_poly.pdbx_strand_id
1 'polypeptide(L)'
;MNTKPIDEILPRIADEYLQKILDDFSETIDEVVNFGTHILLWDVETKREGKDNNIPSLFLRNIIELADSISVLTRNSLIDPAKIQIRALLENHFGLFYMLKENEKQRALSFMVWRAKKDLKYYKQFISENPQSKELKSKILKDEMNFDISQFFDRPEVKDVIKAKVDLLNKPEFKEVHQEYMRTSKKLKSKYPNWYSLYDGPRNFLELSNHLKKSVIYEFQYRKYSKNVHVTGIQKGFARAGKDSAQIIQIRDFEHCKDVFTSTVSYLLECYSQYLTKRIPDKRNKLTDWYRGFKQHYDKIVSESIINYKK
;
A
#
# COMPACT_ATOMS: atom_id res chain seq x y z
N MET A 1 28.93 24.58 -11.19
CA MET A 1 29.67 23.30 -11.20
C MET A 1 28.72 22.20 -10.78
N ASN A 2 28.69 21.08 -11.50
CA ASN A 2 27.86 19.93 -11.11
C ASN A 2 28.64 19.07 -10.12
N THR A 3 28.03 18.71 -9.00
CA THR A 3 28.60 17.76 -8.03
C THR A 3 28.48 16.34 -8.57
N LYS A 4 29.49 15.51 -8.29
CA LYS A 4 29.49 14.07 -8.61
C LYS A 4 29.14 13.26 -7.35
N PRO A 5 28.50 12.09 -7.48
CA PRO A 5 28.30 11.18 -6.36
C PRO A 5 29.64 10.62 -5.87
N ILE A 6 29.66 10.19 -4.60
CA ILE A 6 30.74 9.40 -4.01
C ILE A 6 30.30 7.94 -4.11
N ASP A 7 30.98 7.13 -4.92
CA ASP A 7 30.53 5.78 -5.27
C ASP A 7 30.54 4.81 -4.07
N GLU A 8 31.39 5.05 -3.08
CA GLU A 8 31.41 4.30 -1.82
C GLU A 8 30.15 4.52 -0.96
N ILE A 9 29.41 5.60 -1.20
CA ILE A 9 28.18 5.96 -0.49
C ILE A 9 26.95 5.76 -1.37
N LEU A 10 27.03 6.18 -2.63
CA LEU A 10 25.93 6.15 -3.59
C LEU A 10 26.42 5.59 -4.93
N PRO A 11 26.63 4.26 -5.04
CA PRO A 11 27.05 3.65 -6.28
C PRO A 11 25.95 3.84 -7.33
N ARG A 12 26.24 4.60 -8.39
CA ARG A 12 25.25 4.85 -9.46
C ARG A 12 25.20 3.72 -10.48
N ILE A 13 26.33 3.04 -10.66
CA ILE A 13 26.52 1.97 -11.64
C ILE A 13 26.75 0.69 -10.83
N ALA A 14 25.84 -0.27 -10.99
CA ALA A 14 26.12 -1.65 -10.58
C ALA A 14 27.06 -2.28 -11.62
N ASP A 15 27.89 -3.24 -11.21
CA ASP A 15 28.59 -4.06 -12.21
C ASP A 15 27.59 -4.81 -13.10
N GLU A 16 28.03 -5.19 -14.30
CA GLU A 16 27.15 -5.78 -15.33
C GLU A 16 26.40 -7.01 -14.82
N TYR A 17 27.02 -7.81 -13.95
CA TYR A 17 26.40 -9.01 -13.41
C TYR A 17 25.30 -8.68 -12.39
N LEU A 18 25.56 -7.77 -11.45
CA LEU A 18 24.52 -7.28 -10.52
C LEU A 18 23.39 -6.59 -11.27
N GLN A 19 23.71 -5.73 -12.24
CA GLN A 19 22.71 -5.02 -13.02
C GLN A 19 21.79 -6.01 -13.74
N LYS A 20 22.35 -7.06 -14.33
CA LYS A 20 21.56 -8.13 -14.94
C LYS A 20 20.59 -8.79 -13.95
N ILE A 21 21.01 -9.07 -12.72
CA ILE A 21 20.12 -9.64 -11.69
C ILE A 21 18.98 -8.67 -11.35
N LEU A 22 19.29 -7.38 -11.19
CA LEU A 22 18.29 -6.37 -10.86
C LEU A 22 17.30 -6.16 -12.01
N ASP A 23 17.77 -6.21 -13.25
CA ASP A 23 16.95 -6.16 -14.47
C ASP A 23 16.05 -7.40 -14.55
N ASP A 24 16.60 -8.61 -14.40
CA ASP A 24 15.83 -9.86 -14.39
C ASP A 24 14.70 -9.83 -13.33
N PHE A 25 14.99 -9.35 -12.11
CA PHE A 25 13.97 -9.19 -11.06
C PHE A 25 12.93 -8.12 -11.39
N SER A 26 13.37 -6.97 -11.89
CA SER A 26 12.49 -5.86 -12.27
C SER A 26 11.53 -6.28 -13.38
N GLU A 27 12.04 -6.90 -14.44
CA GLU A 27 11.26 -7.34 -15.61
C GLU A 27 10.28 -8.45 -15.25
N THR A 28 10.68 -9.35 -14.35
CA THR A 28 9.76 -10.37 -13.86
C THR A 28 8.62 -9.77 -13.05
N ILE A 29 8.87 -8.77 -12.18
CA ILE A 29 7.79 -8.08 -11.45
C ILE A 29 6.90 -7.34 -12.45
N ASP A 30 7.50 -6.66 -13.43
CA ASP A 30 6.79 -5.92 -14.46
C ASP A 30 5.84 -6.82 -15.28
N GLU A 31 6.27 -8.03 -15.62
CA GLU A 31 5.41 -9.00 -16.30
C GLU A 31 4.18 -9.40 -15.46
N VAL A 32 4.35 -9.54 -14.14
CA VAL A 32 3.20 -9.79 -13.24
C VAL A 32 2.29 -8.56 -13.17
N VAL A 33 2.85 -7.36 -13.11
CA VAL A 33 2.11 -6.08 -13.15
C VAL A 33 1.28 -5.98 -14.44
N ASN A 34 1.89 -6.27 -15.59
CA ASN A 34 1.23 -6.29 -16.90
C ASN A 34 0.04 -7.24 -16.89
N PHE A 35 0.20 -8.47 -16.39
CA PHE A 35 -0.92 -9.41 -16.23
C PHE A 35 -2.04 -8.83 -15.34
N GLY A 36 -1.68 -8.17 -14.24
CA GLY A 36 -2.63 -7.49 -13.36
C GLY A 36 -3.50 -6.44 -14.06
N THR A 37 -2.95 -5.71 -15.04
CA THR A 37 -3.72 -4.71 -15.81
C THR A 37 -4.84 -5.37 -16.63
N HIS A 38 -4.61 -6.58 -17.15
CA HIS A 38 -5.65 -7.33 -17.85
C HIS A 38 -6.79 -7.74 -16.91
N ILE A 39 -6.48 -8.15 -15.67
CA ILE A 39 -7.50 -8.48 -14.66
C ILE A 39 -8.36 -7.26 -14.36
N LEU A 40 -7.75 -6.08 -14.19
CA LEU A 40 -8.49 -4.84 -13.99
C LEU A 40 -9.42 -4.52 -15.16
N LEU A 41 -8.92 -4.66 -16.39
CA LEU A 41 -9.72 -4.44 -17.58
C LEU A 41 -10.92 -5.39 -17.63
N TRP A 42 -10.70 -6.69 -17.44
CA TRP A 42 -11.77 -7.68 -17.39
C TRP A 42 -12.80 -7.36 -16.30
N ASP A 43 -12.37 -6.85 -15.14
CA ASP A 43 -13.28 -6.50 -14.05
C ASP A 43 -14.20 -5.35 -14.44
N VAL A 44 -13.63 -4.31 -15.07
CA VAL A 44 -14.37 -3.13 -15.53
C VAL A 44 -15.34 -3.49 -16.64
N GLU A 45 -14.95 -4.38 -17.55
CA GLU A 45 -15.79 -4.87 -18.67
C GLU A 45 -16.96 -5.74 -18.20
N THR A 46 -16.88 -6.34 -17.01
CA THR A 46 -17.94 -7.21 -16.45
C THR A 46 -19.23 -6.43 -16.09
N LYS A 47 -19.26 -5.09 -16.23
CA LYS A 47 -20.43 -4.20 -16.04
C LYS A 47 -21.31 -4.58 -14.84
N ARG A 48 -20.91 -4.19 -13.63
CA ARG A 48 -21.65 -4.47 -12.39
C ARG A 48 -22.48 -3.26 -11.93
N GLU A 49 -23.71 -3.49 -11.49
CA GLU A 49 -24.62 -2.45 -11.00
C GLU A 49 -24.35 -2.04 -9.55
N GLY A 50 -24.09 -0.75 -9.30
CA GLY A 50 -23.85 -0.22 -7.95
C GLY A 50 -22.54 0.55 -7.85
N LYS A 51 -22.56 1.68 -7.12
CA LYS A 51 -21.41 2.60 -7.01
C LYS A 51 -20.26 2.03 -6.16
N ASP A 52 -20.53 0.98 -5.38
CA ASP A 52 -19.64 0.26 -4.47
C ASP A 52 -18.85 -0.87 -5.15
N ASN A 53 -19.32 -1.38 -6.29
CA ASN A 53 -18.69 -2.50 -6.98
C ASN A 53 -17.25 -2.25 -7.44
N ASN A 54 -16.86 -0.99 -7.58
CA ASN A 54 -15.53 -0.62 -8.04
C ASN A 54 -14.49 -0.62 -6.90
N ILE A 55 -14.92 -0.67 -5.63
CA ILE A 55 -13.98 -0.59 -4.50
C ILE A 55 -12.95 -1.73 -4.54
N PRO A 56 -13.30 -3.02 -4.74
CA PRO A 56 -12.32 -4.07 -4.90
C PRO A 56 -11.34 -3.82 -6.06
N SER A 57 -11.82 -3.27 -7.18
CA SER A 57 -10.99 -2.91 -8.34
C SER A 57 -10.01 -1.79 -8.01
N LEU A 58 -10.40 -0.81 -7.18
CA LEU A 58 -9.48 0.23 -6.69
C LEU A 58 -8.40 -0.34 -5.78
N PHE A 59 -8.72 -1.32 -4.93
CA PHE A 59 -7.71 -2.05 -4.15
C PHE A 59 -6.73 -2.78 -5.07
N LEU A 60 -7.23 -3.52 -6.08
CA LEU A 60 -6.38 -4.21 -7.05
C LEU A 60 -5.49 -3.22 -7.84
N ARG A 61 -6.05 -2.09 -8.27
CA ARG A 61 -5.30 -1.02 -8.96
C ARG A 61 -4.16 -0.47 -8.10
N ASN A 62 -4.43 -0.21 -6.83
CA ASN A 62 -3.39 0.28 -5.90
C ASN A 62 -2.32 -0.79 -5.64
N ILE A 63 -2.69 -2.07 -5.59
CA ILE A 63 -1.74 -3.19 -5.48
C ILE A 63 -0.81 -3.24 -6.70
N ILE A 64 -1.36 -3.09 -7.90
CA ILE A 64 -0.59 -3.08 -9.15
C ILE A 64 0.34 -1.87 -9.21
N GLU A 65 -0.12 -0.67 -8.84
CA GLU A 65 0.71 0.55 -8.76
C GLU A 65 1.88 0.42 -7.77
N LEU A 66 1.63 -0.17 -6.59
CA LEU A 66 2.69 -0.38 -5.61
C LEU A 66 3.73 -1.39 -6.13
N ALA A 67 3.30 -2.42 -6.84
CA ALA A 67 4.21 -3.39 -7.46
C ALA A 67 5.01 -2.80 -8.62
N ASP A 68 4.39 -1.95 -9.45
CA ASP A 68 5.08 -1.18 -10.49
C ASP A 68 6.17 -0.28 -9.88
N SER A 69 5.86 0.42 -8.79
CA SER A 69 6.88 1.18 -8.05
C SER A 69 8.01 0.28 -7.54
N ILE A 70 7.70 -0.92 -7.04
CA ILE A 70 8.71 -1.89 -6.58
C ILE A 70 9.60 -2.36 -7.74
N SER A 71 9.07 -2.57 -8.95
CA SER A 71 9.86 -2.98 -10.12
C SER A 71 10.93 -1.93 -10.46
N VAL A 72 10.54 -0.65 -10.47
CA VAL A 72 11.44 0.48 -10.75
C VAL A 72 12.51 0.65 -9.67
N LEU A 73 12.11 0.53 -8.40
CA LEU A 73 13.04 0.61 -7.27
C LEU A 73 14.04 -0.56 -7.28
N THR A 74 13.58 -1.76 -7.62
CA THR A 74 14.42 -2.96 -7.71
C THR A 74 15.49 -2.80 -8.77
N ARG A 75 15.13 -2.33 -9.98
CA ARG A 75 16.09 -2.09 -11.08
C ARG A 75 17.25 -1.18 -10.68
N ASN A 76 16.99 -0.24 -9.79
CA ASN A 76 17.95 0.77 -9.33
C ASN A 76 18.64 0.44 -8.00
N SER A 77 18.51 -0.81 -7.51
CA SER A 77 19.01 -1.25 -6.20
C SER A 77 18.52 -0.40 -5.02
N LEU A 78 17.30 0.14 -5.11
CA LEU A 78 16.65 0.92 -4.05
C LEU A 78 15.79 0.01 -3.17
N ILE A 79 16.42 -0.99 -2.55
CA ILE A 79 15.72 -2.08 -1.87
C ILE A 79 15.04 -1.61 -0.57
N ASP A 80 15.67 -0.74 0.23
CA ASP A 80 15.06 -0.24 1.45
C ASP A 80 13.79 0.60 1.21
N PRO A 81 13.79 1.53 0.24
CA PRO A 81 12.55 2.15 -0.24
C PRO A 81 11.51 1.13 -0.72
N ALA A 82 11.92 0.08 -1.44
CA ALA A 82 11.00 -0.97 -1.90
C ALA A 82 10.34 -1.74 -0.74
N LYS A 83 11.03 -1.95 0.39
CA LYS A 83 10.46 -2.56 1.61
C LYS A 83 9.30 -1.73 2.18
N ILE A 84 9.35 -0.40 2.05
CA ILE A 84 8.24 0.49 2.43
C ILE A 84 7.04 0.26 1.51
N GLN A 85 7.27 0.14 0.20
CA GLN A 85 6.22 -0.17 -0.76
C GLN A 85 5.60 -1.54 -0.50
N ILE A 86 6.39 -2.56 -0.14
CA ILE A 86 5.86 -3.89 0.25
C ILE A 86 4.95 -3.79 1.47
N ARG A 87 5.28 -2.95 2.45
CA ARG A 87 4.40 -2.73 3.61
C ARG A 87 3.03 -2.21 3.16
N ALA A 88 3.01 -1.20 2.30
CA ALA A 88 1.76 -0.67 1.74
C ALA A 88 1.04 -1.72 0.88
N LEU A 89 1.78 -2.51 0.09
CA LEU A 89 1.24 -3.61 -0.71
C LEU A 89 0.52 -4.63 0.19
N LEU A 90 1.12 -5.00 1.32
CA LEU A 90 0.53 -5.91 2.31
C LEU A 90 -0.75 -5.36 2.94
N GLU A 91 -0.80 -4.06 3.26
CA GLU A 91 -2.02 -3.43 3.79
C GLU A 91 -3.17 -3.51 2.77
N ASN A 92 -2.87 -3.28 1.49
CA ASN A 92 -3.85 -3.39 0.41
C ASN A 92 -4.22 -4.84 0.11
N HIS A 93 -3.26 -5.75 0.10
CA HIS A 93 -3.47 -7.18 -0.06
C HIS A 93 -4.44 -7.71 1.02
N PHE A 94 -4.20 -7.38 2.29
CA PHE A 94 -5.03 -7.85 3.41
C PHE A 94 -6.39 -7.17 3.38
N GLY A 95 -6.44 -5.88 3.03
CA GLY A 95 -7.68 -5.16 2.82
C GLY A 95 -8.55 -5.77 1.71
N LEU A 96 -7.95 -6.11 0.57
CA LEU A 96 -8.63 -6.78 -0.55
C LEU A 96 -9.13 -8.16 -0.14
N PHE A 97 -8.30 -8.96 0.52
CA PHE A 97 -8.69 -10.30 0.98
C PHE A 97 -9.85 -10.23 1.97
N TYR A 98 -9.79 -9.30 2.91
CA TYR A 98 -10.91 -9.06 3.79
C TYR A 98 -12.13 -8.64 2.98
N MET A 99 -12.02 -7.72 2.03
CA MET A 99 -13.16 -7.29 1.21
C MET A 99 -13.83 -8.46 0.48
N LEU A 100 -13.04 -9.36 -0.12
CA LEU A 100 -13.53 -10.46 -0.96
C LEU A 100 -13.98 -11.73 -0.19
N LYS A 101 -13.65 -11.86 1.09
CA LYS A 101 -13.85 -13.12 1.85
C LYS A 101 -15.31 -13.40 2.19
N GLU A 102 -16.11 -12.37 2.52
CA GLU A 102 -17.52 -12.50 2.92
C GLU A 102 -18.38 -11.50 2.15
N ASN A 103 -19.34 -10.82 2.80
CA ASN A 103 -20.26 -9.88 2.17
C ASN A 103 -19.52 -8.67 1.57
N GLU A 104 -19.09 -8.82 0.31
CA GLU A 104 -18.27 -7.85 -0.42
C GLU A 104 -18.94 -6.49 -0.47
N LYS A 105 -20.24 -6.45 -0.79
CA LYS A 105 -21.05 -5.23 -0.81
C LYS A 105 -21.01 -4.49 0.53
N GLN A 106 -21.31 -5.18 1.62
CA GLN A 106 -21.25 -4.58 2.95
C GLN A 106 -19.84 -4.07 3.30
N ARG A 107 -18.79 -4.80 2.93
CA ARG A 107 -17.38 -4.41 3.17
C ARG A 107 -16.95 -3.22 2.30
N ALA A 108 -17.41 -3.15 1.05
CA ALA A 108 -17.18 -2.02 0.15
C ALA A 108 -17.88 -0.75 0.67
N LEU A 109 -19.16 -0.85 1.06
CA LEU A 109 -19.88 0.25 1.68
C LEU A 109 -19.23 0.68 3.00
N SER A 110 -18.74 -0.26 3.80
CA SER A 110 -17.99 -0.01 5.04
C SER A 110 -16.74 0.83 4.79
N PHE A 111 -15.97 0.48 3.76
CA PHE A 111 -14.83 1.27 3.32
C PHE A 111 -15.22 2.67 2.85
N MET A 112 -16.29 2.81 2.07
CA MET A 112 -16.78 4.10 1.56
C MET A 112 -17.25 5.03 2.69
N VAL A 113 -18.04 4.52 3.64
CA VAL A 113 -18.48 5.28 4.83
C VAL A 113 -17.28 5.71 5.65
N TRP A 114 -16.37 4.79 5.94
CA TRP A 114 -15.14 5.09 6.68
C TRP A 114 -14.33 6.19 5.99
N ARG A 115 -14.16 6.09 4.66
CA ARG A 115 -13.41 7.10 3.89
C ARG A 115 -14.11 8.45 3.93
N ALA A 116 -15.42 8.49 3.71
CA ALA A 116 -16.20 9.72 3.79
C ALA A 116 -16.12 10.37 5.17
N LYS A 117 -16.12 9.58 6.26
CA LYS A 117 -15.95 10.10 7.63
C LYS A 117 -14.55 10.66 7.88
N LYS A 118 -13.51 10.00 7.36
CA LYS A 118 -12.13 10.52 7.44
C LYS A 118 -11.97 11.81 6.64
N ASP A 119 -12.48 11.86 5.42
CA ASP A 119 -12.47 13.05 4.59
C ASP A 119 -13.22 14.19 5.29
N LEU A 120 -14.43 13.95 5.80
CA LEU A 120 -15.20 14.96 6.55
C LEU A 120 -14.46 15.50 7.77
N LYS A 121 -13.77 14.64 8.53
CA LYS A 121 -12.91 15.10 9.64
C LYS A 121 -11.81 16.03 9.12
N TYR A 122 -11.10 15.61 8.08
CA TYR A 122 -9.97 16.35 7.55
C TYR A 122 -10.40 17.67 6.93
N TYR A 123 -11.48 17.73 6.15
CA TYR A 123 -11.88 18.96 5.48
C TYR A 123 -12.58 19.96 6.40
N LYS A 124 -13.27 19.48 7.45
CA LYS A 124 -13.96 20.36 8.41
C LYS A 124 -13.02 21.29 9.20
N GLN A 125 -11.75 20.92 9.38
CA GLN A 125 -10.77 21.79 10.04
C GLN A 125 -10.39 23.03 9.21
N PHE A 126 -10.82 23.11 7.95
CA PHE A 126 -10.62 24.25 7.05
C PHE A 126 -11.88 25.11 6.90
N ILE A 127 -12.92 24.90 7.70
CA ILE A 127 -14.14 25.73 7.70
C ILE A 127 -14.10 26.65 8.91
N SER A 128 -14.04 27.97 8.75
CA SER A 128 -13.73 28.87 9.88
C SER A 128 -14.73 28.78 11.04
N GLU A 129 -16.00 28.49 10.74
CA GLU A 129 -17.06 28.31 11.74
C GLU A 129 -16.94 27.00 12.53
N ASN A 130 -16.13 26.05 12.07
CA ASN A 130 -15.95 24.77 12.75
C ASN A 130 -15.03 24.92 13.98
N PRO A 131 -15.39 24.36 15.14
CA PRO A 131 -14.53 24.38 16.32
C PRO A 131 -13.12 23.81 16.10
N GLN A 132 -12.96 22.80 15.24
CA GLN A 132 -11.66 22.18 14.92
C GLN A 132 -10.71 23.15 14.21
N SER A 133 -11.26 24.12 13.49
CA SER A 133 -10.48 25.13 12.76
C SER A 133 -9.75 26.07 13.71
N LYS A 134 -10.28 26.34 14.90
CA LYS A 134 -9.59 27.14 15.92
C LYS A 134 -8.30 26.47 16.39
N GLU A 135 -8.34 25.16 16.61
CA GLU A 135 -7.16 24.37 17.01
C GLU A 135 -6.08 24.39 15.92
N LEU A 136 -6.47 24.17 14.66
CA LEU A 136 -5.53 24.23 13.54
C LEU A 136 -4.92 25.63 13.38
N LYS A 137 -5.74 26.69 13.39
CA LYS A 137 -5.27 28.08 13.32
C LYS A 137 -4.26 28.37 14.43
N SER A 138 -4.55 27.95 15.66
CA SER A 138 -3.65 28.14 16.79
C SER A 138 -2.32 27.41 16.62
N LYS A 139 -2.31 26.20 16.05
CA LYS A 139 -1.07 25.45 15.78
C LYS A 139 -0.22 26.15 14.72
N ILE A 140 -0.82 26.57 13.61
CA ILE A 140 -0.05 27.22 12.52
C ILE A 140 0.53 28.57 12.98
N LEU A 141 -0.24 29.36 13.73
CA LEU A 141 0.24 30.63 14.28
C LEU A 141 1.39 30.46 15.29
N LYS A 142 1.48 29.29 15.96
CA LYS A 142 2.60 28.97 16.87
C LYS A 142 3.87 28.55 16.15
N ASP A 143 3.76 27.99 14.94
CA ASP A 143 4.91 27.53 14.16
C ASP A 143 5.63 28.69 13.43
N GLU A 144 5.35 29.95 13.80
CA GLU A 144 5.96 31.18 13.27
C GLU A 144 5.99 31.27 11.73
N MET A 145 5.06 30.59 11.07
CA MET A 145 4.95 30.66 9.63
C MET A 145 4.45 32.06 9.25
N ASN A 146 5.32 32.84 8.61
CA ASN A 146 5.03 34.19 8.12
C ASN A 146 4.17 34.13 6.84
N PHE A 147 3.01 33.49 6.93
CA PHE A 147 2.11 33.20 5.82
C PHE A 147 0.66 33.46 6.22
N ASP A 148 -0.10 34.12 5.35
CA ASP A 148 -1.53 34.35 5.57
C ASP A 148 -2.30 33.04 5.45
N ILE A 149 -2.64 32.46 6.60
CA ILE A 149 -3.37 31.18 6.66
C ILE A 149 -4.82 31.31 6.22
N SER A 150 -5.39 32.52 6.16
CA SER A 150 -6.82 32.73 5.85
C SER A 150 -7.19 32.18 4.47
N GLN A 151 -6.27 32.20 3.51
CA GLN A 151 -6.45 31.67 2.17
C GLN A 151 -6.70 30.16 2.09
N PHE A 152 -6.40 29.42 3.17
CA PHE A 152 -6.66 27.98 3.25
C PHE A 152 -8.05 27.65 3.82
N PHE A 153 -8.78 28.63 4.36
CA PHE A 153 -10.08 28.42 4.99
C PHE A 153 -11.23 28.79 4.06
N ASP A 154 -12.36 28.12 4.23
CA ASP A 154 -13.66 28.41 3.60
C ASP A 154 -13.66 28.42 2.06
N ARG A 155 -12.62 27.84 1.46
CA ARG A 155 -12.50 27.62 0.02
C ARG A 155 -13.73 26.89 -0.54
N PRO A 156 -14.31 27.34 -1.67
CA PRO A 156 -15.46 26.70 -2.29
C PRO A 156 -15.28 25.19 -2.51
N GLU A 157 -14.09 24.78 -2.95
CA GLU A 157 -13.79 23.37 -3.24
C GLU A 157 -13.83 22.50 -1.98
N VAL A 158 -13.45 23.06 -0.82
CA VAL A 158 -13.56 22.36 0.47
C VAL A 158 -15.03 22.17 0.86
N LYS A 159 -15.85 23.20 0.66
CA LYS A 159 -17.30 23.13 0.95
C LYS A 159 -18.00 22.12 0.04
N ASP A 160 -17.63 22.08 -1.24
CA ASP A 160 -18.15 21.13 -2.22
C ASP A 160 -17.78 19.69 -1.86
N VAL A 161 -16.52 19.45 -1.46
CA VAL A 161 -16.10 18.14 -0.96
C VAL A 161 -16.91 17.73 0.26
N ILE A 162 -17.07 18.61 1.25
CA ILE A 162 -17.86 18.32 2.46
C ILE A 162 -19.31 17.98 2.09
N LYS A 163 -19.93 18.79 1.23
CA LYS A 163 -21.30 18.56 0.75
C LYS A 163 -21.42 17.20 0.07
N ALA A 164 -20.53 16.89 -0.87
CA ALA A 164 -20.53 15.61 -1.57
C ALA A 164 -20.41 14.39 -0.63
N LYS A 165 -19.59 14.49 0.43
CA LYS A 165 -19.47 13.41 1.43
C LYS A 165 -20.70 13.30 2.34
N VAL A 166 -21.32 14.43 2.72
CA VAL A 166 -22.58 14.42 3.48
C VAL A 166 -23.70 13.81 2.64
N ASP A 167 -23.83 14.24 1.39
CA ASP A 167 -24.84 13.72 0.46
C ASP A 167 -24.67 12.22 0.24
N LEU A 168 -23.43 11.74 0.09
CA LEU A 168 -23.14 10.30 0.00
C LEU A 168 -23.62 9.54 1.25
N LEU A 169 -23.31 10.03 2.45
CA LEU A 169 -23.70 9.37 3.70
C LEU A 169 -25.21 9.40 3.96
N ASN A 170 -25.93 10.35 3.36
CA ASN A 170 -27.38 10.48 3.52
C ASN A 170 -28.18 9.58 2.55
N LYS A 171 -27.54 8.94 1.57
CA LYS A 171 -28.27 8.06 0.66
C LYS A 171 -28.75 6.78 1.36
N PRO A 172 -29.92 6.24 0.97
CA PRO A 172 -30.52 5.09 1.63
C PRO A 172 -29.57 3.88 1.76
N GLU A 173 -28.77 3.60 0.74
CA GLU A 173 -27.87 2.44 0.70
C GLU A 173 -26.72 2.51 1.72
N PHE A 174 -26.37 3.70 2.24
CA PHE A 174 -25.32 3.86 3.26
C PHE A 174 -25.86 3.93 4.69
N LYS A 175 -27.18 4.03 4.88
CA LYS A 175 -27.79 4.30 6.19
C LYS A 175 -27.41 3.28 7.25
N GLU A 176 -27.52 1.98 6.92
CA GLU A 176 -27.21 0.89 7.84
C GLU A 176 -25.72 0.90 8.22
N VAL A 177 -24.83 0.98 7.23
CA VAL A 177 -23.38 0.97 7.43
C VAL A 177 -22.90 2.21 8.18
N HIS A 178 -23.54 3.37 7.96
CA HIS A 178 -23.24 4.58 8.72
C HIS A 178 -23.70 4.45 10.18
N GLN A 179 -24.87 3.86 10.46
CA GLN A 179 -25.28 3.55 11.83
C GLN A 179 -24.29 2.58 12.50
N GLU A 180 -23.85 1.56 11.76
CA GLU A 180 -22.85 0.60 12.22
C GLU A 180 -21.51 1.27 12.53
N TYR A 181 -21.07 2.23 11.71
CA TYR A 181 -19.89 3.04 11.99
C TYR A 181 -20.01 3.81 13.30
N MET A 182 -21.17 4.38 13.57
CA MET A 182 -21.42 5.08 14.83
C MET A 182 -21.45 4.11 16.02
N ARG A 183 -22.05 2.92 15.86
CA ARG A 183 -22.05 1.86 16.88
C ARG A 183 -20.64 1.40 17.21
N THR A 184 -19.85 1.05 16.20
CA THR A 184 -18.47 0.59 16.37
C THR A 184 -17.57 1.67 16.98
N SER A 185 -17.72 2.93 16.56
CA SER A 185 -17.00 4.06 17.16
C SER A 185 -17.26 4.18 18.67
N LYS A 186 -18.53 4.05 19.10
CA LYS A 186 -18.92 4.06 20.52
C LYS A 186 -18.36 2.85 21.26
N LYS A 187 -18.53 1.64 20.70
CA LYS A 187 -18.09 0.37 21.30
C LYS A 187 -16.58 0.35 21.55
N LEU A 188 -15.79 0.77 20.56
CA LEU A 188 -14.33 0.79 20.65
C LEU A 188 -13.77 2.03 21.36
N LYS A 189 -14.63 2.97 21.77
CA LYS A 189 -14.22 4.30 22.26
C LYS A 189 -13.23 4.99 21.31
N SER A 190 -13.35 4.72 20.02
CA SER A 190 -12.51 5.28 18.97
C SER A 190 -13.33 6.23 18.12
N LYS A 191 -12.83 7.46 17.96
CA LYS A 191 -13.47 8.43 17.05
C LYS A 191 -13.40 7.99 15.58
N TYR A 192 -12.44 7.12 15.24
CA TYR A 192 -12.14 6.70 13.87
C TYR A 192 -11.76 5.22 13.86
N PRO A 193 -12.72 4.30 14.05
CA PRO A 193 -12.45 2.87 13.90
C PRO A 193 -11.98 2.56 12.47
N ASN A 194 -11.24 1.47 12.29
CA ASN A 194 -10.89 1.01 10.95
C ASN A 194 -12.13 0.48 10.23
N TRP A 195 -12.17 0.57 8.91
CA TRP A 195 -13.33 0.09 8.14
C TRP A 195 -13.56 -1.42 8.30
N TYR A 196 -12.49 -2.20 8.46
CA TYR A 196 -12.58 -3.63 8.72
C TYR A 196 -12.96 -3.94 10.18
N SER A 197 -13.04 -2.95 11.08
CA SER A 197 -13.56 -3.13 12.45
C SER A 197 -15.08 -3.06 12.54
N LEU A 198 -15.74 -2.60 11.47
CA LEU A 198 -17.21 -2.55 11.39
C LEU A 198 -17.78 -3.97 11.46
N TYR A 199 -19.00 -4.08 11.95
CA TYR A 199 -19.69 -5.36 12.16
C TYR A 199 -18.89 -6.33 13.04
N ASP A 200 -18.25 -5.79 14.08
CA ASP A 200 -17.43 -6.53 15.04
C ASP A 200 -16.23 -7.26 14.41
N GLY A 201 -15.74 -6.75 13.27
CA GLY A 201 -14.52 -7.20 12.64
C GLY A 201 -13.23 -6.79 13.39
N PRO A 202 -12.05 -7.11 12.81
CA PRO A 202 -10.76 -6.88 13.45
C PRO A 202 -10.50 -5.42 13.85
N ARG A 203 -9.91 -5.16 15.02
CA ARG A 203 -9.74 -3.79 15.55
C ARG A 203 -8.53 -3.08 14.97
N ASN A 204 -7.49 -3.82 14.61
CA ASN A 204 -6.21 -3.33 14.14
C ASN A 204 -5.62 -4.27 13.09
N PHE A 205 -4.50 -3.89 12.48
CA PHE A 205 -3.90 -4.66 11.40
C PHE A 205 -3.39 -6.04 11.85
N LEU A 206 -2.92 -6.17 13.10
CA LEU A 206 -2.52 -7.45 13.68
C LEU A 206 -3.72 -8.40 13.77
N GLU A 207 -4.84 -7.94 14.34
CA GLU A 207 -6.07 -8.74 14.42
C GLU A 207 -6.60 -9.09 13.02
N LEU A 208 -6.46 -8.18 12.04
CA LEU A 208 -6.83 -8.43 10.65
C LEU A 208 -5.98 -9.57 10.07
N SER A 209 -4.67 -9.54 10.31
CA SER A 209 -3.77 -10.62 9.89
C SER A 209 -4.14 -11.96 10.51
N ASN A 210 -4.50 -11.97 11.81
CA ASN A 210 -4.93 -13.18 12.50
C ASN A 210 -6.26 -13.71 11.93
N HIS A 211 -7.23 -12.83 11.68
CA HIS A 211 -8.50 -13.18 11.06
C HIS A 211 -8.33 -13.77 9.64
N LEU A 212 -7.32 -13.31 8.90
CA LEU A 212 -6.97 -13.82 7.58
C LEU A 212 -6.00 -15.02 7.62
N LYS A 213 -5.60 -15.49 8.81
CA LYS A 213 -4.59 -16.55 9.02
C LYS A 213 -3.23 -16.23 8.37
N LYS A 214 -2.84 -14.95 8.39
CA LYS A 214 -1.58 -14.41 7.83
C LYS A 214 -0.66 -13.81 8.90
N SER A 215 -0.73 -14.32 10.13
CA SER A 215 0.05 -13.81 11.28
C SER A 215 1.56 -13.92 11.07
N VAL A 216 2.04 -15.00 10.43
CA VAL A 216 3.46 -15.19 10.11
C VAL A 216 3.99 -14.07 9.21
N ILE A 217 3.26 -13.74 8.14
CA ILE A 217 3.61 -12.64 7.23
C ILE A 217 3.63 -11.30 7.98
N TYR A 218 2.67 -11.09 8.89
CA TYR A 218 2.63 -9.91 9.72
C TYR A 218 3.89 -9.78 10.60
N GLU A 219 4.29 -10.84 11.29
CA GLU A 219 5.43 -10.81 12.21
C GLU A 219 6.78 -10.69 11.50
N PHE A 220 7.01 -11.51 10.48
CA PHE A 220 8.34 -11.63 9.87
C PHE A 220 8.60 -10.58 8.79
N GLN A 221 7.56 -10.08 8.11
CA GLN A 221 7.73 -9.12 7.03
C GLN A 221 7.15 -7.76 7.36
N TYR A 222 5.84 -7.67 7.62
CA TYR A 222 5.22 -6.37 7.85
C TYR A 222 5.87 -5.66 9.03
N ARG A 223 5.98 -6.29 10.21
CA ARG A 223 6.61 -5.68 11.39
C ARG A 223 8.09 -5.36 11.16
N LYS A 224 8.84 -6.22 10.45
CA LYS A 224 10.25 -5.98 10.10
C LYS A 224 10.42 -4.75 9.21
N TYR A 225 9.63 -4.62 8.15
CA TYR A 225 9.71 -3.50 7.21
C TYR A 225 9.12 -2.21 7.77
N SER A 226 8.18 -2.30 8.71
CA SER A 226 7.67 -1.13 9.45
C SER A 226 8.77 -0.36 10.17
N LYS A 227 9.78 -1.08 10.67
CA LYS A 227 10.93 -0.45 11.33
C LYS A 227 11.74 0.44 10.37
N ASN A 228 11.68 0.21 9.06
CA ASN A 228 12.35 1.06 8.06
C ASN A 228 11.65 2.42 7.87
N VAL A 229 10.39 2.55 8.27
CA VAL A 229 9.63 3.81 8.17
C VAL A 229 9.89 4.73 9.37
N HIS A 230 10.32 4.16 10.50
CA HIS A 230 10.59 4.93 11.72
C HIS A 230 12.07 5.35 11.77
N VAL A 231 12.33 6.59 12.20
CA VAL A 231 13.68 7.18 12.40
C VAL A 231 14.59 6.29 13.28
N THR A 232 14.00 5.50 14.18
CA THR A 232 14.75 4.55 15.02
C THR A 232 15.42 3.42 14.22
N GLY A 233 15.10 3.25 12.94
CA GLY A 233 15.75 2.33 12.01
C GLY A 233 17.07 2.82 11.42
N ILE A 234 17.47 4.09 11.64
CA ILE A 234 18.69 4.69 11.05
C ILE A 234 19.97 3.95 11.44
N GLN A 235 20.00 3.28 12.60
CA GLN A 235 21.15 2.48 13.03
C GLN A 235 21.55 1.38 12.04
N LYS A 236 20.65 0.98 11.14
CA LYS A 236 20.95 0.03 10.05
C LYS A 236 21.95 0.56 9.03
N GLY A 237 22.15 1.89 8.95
CA GLY A 237 23.12 2.49 8.02
C GLY A 237 24.58 2.30 8.41
N PHE A 238 24.88 1.70 9.57
CA PHE A 238 26.27 1.42 10.00
C PHE A 238 26.63 -0.05 9.76
N ALA A 239 27.65 -0.30 8.95
CA ALA A 239 28.12 -1.65 8.60
C ALA A 239 28.99 -2.27 9.70
N ARG A 240 29.88 -1.46 10.30
CA ARG A 240 30.77 -1.84 11.42
C ARG A 240 31.09 -0.59 12.23
N ALA A 241 30.74 -0.58 13.51
CA ALA A 241 31.25 0.40 14.47
C ALA A 241 32.37 -0.28 15.28
N GLY A 242 33.63 -0.05 14.87
CA GLY A 242 34.81 -0.45 15.62
C GLY A 242 35.27 0.67 16.57
N LYS A 243 36.34 0.42 17.33
CA LYS A 243 36.92 1.40 18.26
C LYS A 243 37.42 2.68 17.53
N ASP A 244 37.86 2.54 16.27
CA ASP A 244 38.50 3.61 15.49
C ASP A 244 37.93 3.80 14.06
N SER A 245 36.85 3.11 13.67
CA SER A 245 36.21 3.34 12.36
C SER A 245 34.72 3.00 12.35
N ALA A 246 33.95 3.81 11.63
CA ALA A 246 32.55 3.57 11.30
C ALA A 246 32.40 3.58 9.77
N GLN A 247 31.97 2.46 9.19
CA GLN A 247 31.66 2.39 7.76
C GLN A 247 30.16 2.52 7.55
N ILE A 248 29.76 3.41 6.65
CA ILE A 248 28.35 3.63 6.27
C ILE A 248 28.00 2.61 5.18
N ILE A 249 26.85 1.94 5.30
CA ILE A 249 26.29 1.07 4.24
C ILE A 249 25.91 1.95 3.04
N GLN A 250 26.17 1.45 1.83
CA GLN A 250 25.78 2.14 0.61
C GLN A 250 24.27 2.41 0.58
N ILE A 251 23.89 3.59 0.09
CA ILE A 251 22.49 4.00 -0.08
C ILE A 251 21.77 3.09 -1.09
N ARG A 252 22.50 2.63 -2.10
CA ARG A 252 22.06 1.62 -3.06
C ARG A 252 22.73 0.30 -2.70
N ASP A 253 22.02 -0.46 -1.88
CA ASP A 253 22.44 -1.77 -1.43
C ASP A 253 21.45 -2.82 -1.94
N PHE A 254 21.99 -3.89 -2.52
CA PHE A 254 21.20 -4.98 -3.09
C PHE A 254 20.82 -6.01 -2.01
N GLU A 255 21.25 -5.84 -0.76
CA GLU A 255 20.89 -6.74 0.34
C GLU A 255 19.37 -6.88 0.47
N HIS A 256 18.90 -8.13 0.52
CA HIS A 256 17.49 -8.50 0.54
C HIS A 256 16.70 -8.23 -0.75
N CYS A 257 17.35 -7.95 -1.89
CA CYS A 257 16.65 -7.76 -3.17
C CYS A 257 15.77 -8.97 -3.54
N LYS A 258 16.26 -10.20 -3.33
CA LYS A 258 15.47 -11.43 -3.58
C LYS A 258 14.26 -11.57 -2.67
N ASP A 259 14.37 -11.16 -1.40
CA ASP A 259 13.23 -11.19 -0.47
C ASP A 259 12.13 -10.24 -0.95
N VAL A 260 12.53 -9.03 -1.40
CA VAL A 260 11.63 -8.03 -1.98
C VAL A 260 10.97 -8.58 -3.25
N PHE A 261 11.77 -9.11 -4.18
CA PHE A 261 11.31 -9.70 -5.43
C PHE A 261 10.31 -10.84 -5.22
N THR A 262 10.72 -11.89 -4.51
CA THR A 262 9.91 -13.10 -4.30
C THR A 262 8.62 -12.81 -3.55
N SER A 263 8.65 -11.91 -2.56
CA SER A 263 7.46 -11.49 -1.82
C SER A 263 6.49 -10.75 -2.71
N THR A 264 6.97 -9.81 -3.53
CA THR A 264 6.13 -9.01 -4.42
C THR A 264 5.40 -9.90 -5.41
N VAL A 265 6.13 -10.77 -6.11
CA VAL A 265 5.54 -11.74 -7.05
C VAL A 265 4.51 -12.63 -6.34
N SER A 266 4.85 -13.18 -5.17
CA SER A 266 3.96 -14.06 -4.43
C SER A 266 2.64 -13.37 -4.04
N TYR A 267 2.70 -12.13 -3.56
CA TYR A 267 1.50 -11.38 -3.17
C TYR A 267 0.62 -10.98 -4.34
N LEU A 268 1.21 -10.62 -5.48
CA LEU A 268 0.45 -10.36 -6.70
C LEU A 268 -0.30 -11.61 -7.18
N LEU A 269 0.41 -12.74 -7.28
CA LEU A 269 -0.20 -14.00 -7.71
C LEU A 269 -1.32 -14.46 -6.76
N GLU A 270 -1.12 -14.31 -5.45
CA GLU A 270 -2.16 -14.62 -4.46
C GLU A 270 -3.39 -13.71 -4.64
N CYS A 271 -3.17 -12.40 -4.81
CA CYS A 271 -4.23 -11.44 -5.11
C CYS A 271 -4.99 -11.79 -6.38
N TYR A 272 -4.29 -12.07 -7.47
CA TYR A 272 -4.91 -12.35 -8.76
C TYR A 272 -5.76 -13.61 -8.71
N SER A 273 -5.25 -14.66 -8.06
CA SER A 273 -5.97 -15.91 -7.85
C SER A 273 -7.27 -15.70 -7.06
N GLN A 274 -7.21 -14.99 -5.93
CA GLN A 274 -8.39 -14.69 -5.12
C GLN A 274 -9.38 -13.77 -5.85
N TYR A 275 -8.87 -12.74 -6.52
CA TYR A 275 -9.69 -11.76 -7.23
C TYR A 275 -10.47 -12.42 -8.38
N LEU A 276 -9.79 -13.16 -9.25
CA LEU A 276 -10.42 -13.90 -10.35
C LEU A 276 -11.42 -14.93 -9.81
N THR A 277 -11.09 -15.64 -8.74
CA THR A 277 -11.99 -16.63 -8.13
C THR A 277 -13.28 -16.02 -7.63
N LYS A 278 -13.23 -14.83 -7.03
CA LYS A 278 -14.39 -14.21 -6.38
C LYS A 278 -15.19 -13.32 -7.32
N ARG A 279 -14.54 -12.65 -8.27
CA ARG A 279 -15.17 -11.60 -9.07
C ARG A 279 -15.32 -11.93 -10.55
N ILE A 280 -14.38 -12.66 -11.15
CA ILE A 280 -14.36 -12.93 -12.59
C ILE A 280 -13.98 -14.41 -12.86
N PRO A 281 -14.78 -15.37 -12.36
CA PRO A 281 -14.38 -16.78 -12.29
C PRO A 281 -14.19 -17.44 -13.66
N ASP A 282 -14.80 -16.90 -14.72
CA ASP A 282 -14.66 -17.32 -16.12
C ASP A 282 -13.27 -17.02 -16.70
N LYS A 283 -12.57 -16.01 -16.16
CA LYS A 283 -11.20 -15.66 -16.58
C LYS A 283 -10.11 -16.40 -15.81
N ARG A 284 -10.45 -17.25 -14.83
CA ARG A 284 -9.45 -18.01 -14.04
C ARG A 284 -8.46 -18.80 -14.89
N ASN A 285 -8.93 -19.44 -15.96
CA ASN A 285 -8.05 -20.21 -16.86
C ASN A 285 -6.99 -19.33 -17.52
N LYS A 286 -7.26 -18.03 -17.74
CA LYS A 286 -6.26 -17.10 -18.28
C LYS A 286 -5.06 -16.92 -17.36
N LEU A 287 -5.28 -16.90 -16.04
CA LEU A 287 -4.18 -16.89 -15.07
C LEU A 287 -3.39 -18.20 -15.12
N THR A 288 -4.08 -19.34 -15.18
CA THR A 288 -3.41 -20.65 -15.27
C THR A 288 -2.56 -20.77 -16.54
N ASP A 289 -3.09 -20.36 -17.69
CA ASP A 289 -2.40 -20.45 -18.97
C ASP A 289 -1.18 -19.52 -19.02
N TRP A 290 -1.34 -18.26 -18.59
CA TRP A 290 -0.23 -17.32 -18.47
C TRP A 290 0.84 -17.82 -17.48
N TYR A 291 0.41 -18.31 -16.30
CA TYR A 291 1.33 -18.76 -15.26
C TYR A 291 2.19 -19.95 -15.70
N ARG A 292 1.71 -20.82 -16.59
CA ARG A 292 2.53 -21.93 -17.12
C ARG A 292 3.77 -21.45 -17.85
N GLY A 293 3.65 -20.38 -18.65
CA GLY A 293 4.77 -19.76 -19.34
C GLY A 293 5.66 -18.97 -18.38
N PHE A 294 5.03 -18.14 -17.54
CA PHE A 294 5.72 -17.33 -16.54
C PHE A 294 6.56 -18.15 -15.55
N LYS A 295 6.03 -19.29 -15.07
CA LYS A 295 6.65 -20.10 -14.03
C LYS A 295 8.05 -20.60 -14.42
N GLN A 296 8.25 -21.01 -15.67
CA GLN A 296 9.56 -21.50 -16.12
C GLN A 296 10.62 -20.40 -16.03
N HIS A 297 10.27 -19.18 -16.43
CA HIS A 297 11.14 -18.01 -16.34
C HIS A 297 11.40 -17.62 -14.87
N TYR A 298 10.34 -17.59 -14.05
CA TYR A 298 10.44 -17.28 -12.62
C TYR A 298 11.33 -18.28 -11.87
N ASP A 299 11.14 -19.59 -12.08
CA ASP A 299 11.92 -20.64 -11.42
C ASP A 299 13.41 -20.54 -11.80
N LYS A 300 13.69 -20.28 -13.08
CA LYS A 300 15.05 -20.02 -13.57
C LYS A 300 15.69 -18.86 -12.82
N ILE A 301 15.03 -17.71 -12.81
CA ILE A 301 15.52 -16.51 -12.13
C ILE A 301 15.75 -16.78 -10.65
N VAL A 302 14.79 -17.36 -9.92
CA VAL A 302 14.94 -17.63 -8.48
C VAL A 302 16.09 -18.58 -8.18
N SER A 303 16.36 -19.56 -9.06
CA SER A 303 17.44 -20.53 -8.89
C SER A 303 18.83 -19.95 -9.20
N GLU A 304 18.94 -19.07 -10.19
CA GLU A 304 20.22 -18.55 -10.69
C GLU A 304 20.71 -17.31 -9.90
N SER A 305 19.81 -16.53 -9.31
CA SER A 305 20.06 -15.10 -9.00
C SER A 305 20.65 -14.72 -7.64
N ILE A 306 21.12 -15.63 -6.77
CA ILE A 306 21.83 -15.20 -5.53
C ILE A 306 23.06 -16.04 -5.17
N ILE A 307 23.33 -17.14 -5.87
CA ILE A 307 24.39 -18.07 -5.45
C ILE A 307 25.80 -17.48 -5.67
N ASN A 308 25.97 -16.44 -6.52
CA ASN A 308 27.31 -16.06 -7.00
C ASN A 308 27.77 -14.60 -6.79
N TYR A 309 26.95 -13.68 -6.26
CA TYR A 309 27.39 -12.27 -6.19
C TYR A 309 28.23 -11.91 -4.94
N LYS A 310 28.20 -12.73 -3.88
CA LYS A 310 29.05 -12.57 -2.69
C LYS A 310 30.10 -13.69 -2.57
N LYS A 311 30.77 -14.05 -3.67
CA LYS A 311 32.06 -14.77 -3.61
C LYS A 311 33.20 -13.81 -3.91
#